data_AF-A0A6A5VQY5-F1
#
_entry.id   AF-A0A6A5VQY5-F1
#
_cell.length_a   1.000
_cell.length_b   1.000
_cell.length_c   1.000
_cell.angle_alpha   90.00
_cell.angle_beta   90.00
_cell.angle_gamma   90.00
#
_symmetry.space_group_name_H-M   'P 1'
#
loop_
_entity.id
_entity.type
_entity.pdbx_description
1 polymer ?
#
loop_
_entity_poly.entity_id
_entity_poly.type
_entity_poly.pdbx_seq_one_letter_code
_entity_poly.pdbx_strand_id
1 'polypeptide(L)'
;MHLGAIRNKILDRIPFVPEYFLRRNGTFTRRKRLDELPEDVLISILSYCRIDDIFALRLTCSSLRDVFSNYQAHIVPSVARCTFPKSSLLLKLPTGTVGHTFTWLKELIPRHLAAILVDRYKLVFDLQPFGYRHGIPAEEPYGDALRSEVASGWKVLRRLSNISKEVYSMEVKQVFKLSGKSANWTRVNRDAVAQMREELVMKRRLSYINTLSSEEAGHYVVMFTLLSAVFRARTYDETGPKDGPIWLFDSGYGIDASRFVRKGESWMTWFILHQGPQLFRDQWWSFSAEAPGTKNYVRDRALEAFFAPLRPKDYAVHTRKKFIDPQQRVHDMQQNFARQVQSELSTKSANNSSHMHMIYFHAYRLEELTGGRPAVEETMTAVPFTVDFFIHEG
;
A
#
# COMPACT_ATOMS: atom_id res chain seq x y z
N MET A 1 14.93 -7.18 14.21
CA MET A 1 14.39 -8.37 13.51
C MET A 1 15.55 -9.28 13.15
N HIS A 2 15.49 -10.57 13.54
CA HIS A 2 16.56 -11.55 13.25
C HIS A 2 16.63 -11.86 11.75
N LEU A 3 17.66 -11.34 11.06
CA LEU A 3 17.95 -11.66 9.64
C LEU A 3 18.07 -13.18 9.39
N GLY A 4 18.47 -13.96 10.40
CA GLY A 4 18.53 -15.42 10.33
C GLY A 4 17.17 -16.11 10.13
N ALA A 5 16.09 -15.56 10.70
CA ALA A 5 14.75 -16.14 10.55
C ALA A 5 14.17 -15.90 9.14
N ILE A 6 14.50 -14.76 8.53
CA ILE A 6 14.12 -14.43 7.15
C ILE A 6 14.85 -15.36 6.18
N ARG A 7 16.15 -15.58 6.39
CA ARG A 7 16.97 -16.49 5.57
C ARG A 7 16.38 -17.91 5.52
N ASN A 8 15.98 -18.48 6.65
CA ASN A 8 15.44 -19.84 6.69
C ASN A 8 14.08 -19.94 5.97
N LYS A 9 13.17 -18.97 6.18
CA LYS A 9 11.87 -18.93 5.50
C LYS A 9 11.97 -18.81 3.97
N ILE A 10 13.01 -18.16 3.46
CA ILE A 10 13.24 -18.05 2.01
C ILE A 10 13.71 -19.39 1.43
N LEU A 11 14.60 -20.10 2.14
CA LEU A 11 15.10 -21.40 1.70
C LEU A 11 13.99 -22.46 1.58
N ASP A 12 13.00 -22.42 2.48
CA ASP A 12 11.85 -23.34 2.46
C ASP A 12 10.93 -23.16 1.23
N ARG A 13 11.05 -22.04 0.49
CA ARG A 13 10.22 -21.72 -0.69
C ARG A 13 10.87 -22.06 -2.02
N ILE A 14 12.16 -22.43 -2.02
CA ILE A 14 12.89 -22.74 -3.24
C ILE A 14 12.66 -24.22 -3.55
N PRO A 15 11.94 -24.58 -4.63
CA PRO A 15 11.56 -25.96 -4.94
C PRO A 15 12.75 -26.89 -5.24
N PHE A 16 13.96 -26.34 -5.28
CA PHE A 16 15.19 -27.01 -5.71
C PHE A 16 16.31 -26.93 -4.67
N VAL A 17 16.07 -26.67 -3.38
CA VAL A 17 17.09 -27.00 -2.37
C VAL A 17 17.05 -28.51 -2.19
N PRO A 18 17.93 -29.28 -2.85
CA PRO A 18 17.78 -30.71 -2.86
C PRO A 18 18.13 -31.19 -1.45
N GLU A 19 17.34 -32.11 -0.88
CA GLU A 19 17.67 -32.83 0.36
C GLU A 19 19.01 -33.60 0.30
N TYR A 20 19.79 -33.47 -0.77
CA TYR A 20 21.08 -34.08 -1.02
C TYR A 20 22.18 -33.68 -0.03
N PHE A 21 21.90 -32.85 0.98
CA PHE A 21 22.85 -32.52 2.04
C PHE A 21 22.63 -33.25 3.36
N LEU A 22 21.71 -34.23 3.45
CA LEU A 22 21.56 -35.03 4.66
C LEU A 22 21.72 -36.53 4.41
N ARG A 23 22.72 -37.08 5.12
CA ARG A 23 23.08 -38.50 5.32
C ARG A 23 23.80 -39.21 4.16
N ARG A 24 25.12 -39.03 4.11
CA ARG A 24 26.04 -40.15 3.93
C ARG A 24 27.17 -40.03 4.95
N ASN A 25 27.23 -40.98 5.90
CA ASN A 25 28.39 -41.32 6.73
C ASN A 25 28.62 -40.61 8.09
N GLY A 26 27.57 -40.28 8.85
CA GLY A 26 27.69 -40.10 10.33
C GLY A 26 28.56 -38.93 10.82
N THR A 27 29.18 -38.16 9.93
CA THR A 27 29.89 -36.92 10.23
C THR A 27 28.95 -35.75 9.96
N PHE A 28 28.80 -34.84 10.92
CA PHE A 28 28.08 -33.59 10.72
C PHE A 28 28.86 -32.74 9.72
N THR A 29 28.56 -32.89 8.43
CA THR A 29 29.02 -31.95 7.42
C THR A 29 28.39 -30.60 7.72
N ARG A 30 29.25 -29.60 7.98
CA ARG A 30 28.83 -28.22 8.18
C ARG A 30 27.93 -27.83 7.01
N ARG A 31 26.66 -27.47 7.28
CA ARG A 31 25.76 -26.95 6.25
C ARG A 31 26.47 -25.78 5.57
N LYS A 32 26.77 -25.93 4.28
CA LYS A 32 27.34 -24.84 3.49
C LYS A 32 26.41 -23.65 3.60
N ARG A 33 26.97 -22.48 3.91
CA ARG A 33 26.17 -21.27 3.96
C ARG A 33 25.79 -20.89 2.51
N LEU A 34 24.70 -20.14 2.36
CA LEU A 34 24.21 -19.72 1.04
C LEU A 34 25.31 -18.96 0.28
N ASP A 35 26.04 -18.11 0.98
CA ASP A 35 27.19 -17.31 0.50
C ASP A 35 28.45 -18.13 0.18
N GLU A 36 28.46 -19.44 0.45
CA GLU A 36 29.57 -20.35 0.09
C GLU A 36 29.25 -21.18 -1.16
N LEU A 37 28.08 -20.96 -1.78
CA LEU A 37 27.70 -21.66 -3.01
C LEU A 37 28.37 -21.01 -4.24
N PRO A 38 28.64 -21.80 -5.29
CA PRO A 38 29.08 -21.27 -6.59
C PRO A 38 28.14 -20.19 -7.16
N GLU A 39 28.69 -19.22 -7.90
CA GLU A 39 27.92 -18.07 -8.41
C GLU A 39 26.76 -18.48 -9.32
N ASP A 40 26.93 -19.49 -10.17
CA ASP A 40 25.90 -20.03 -11.06
C ASP A 40 24.70 -20.61 -10.29
N VAL A 41 24.97 -21.30 -9.18
CA VAL A 41 23.94 -21.79 -8.26
C VAL A 41 23.24 -20.62 -7.57
N LEU A 42 23.99 -19.60 -7.14
CA LEU A 42 23.42 -18.39 -6.54
C LEU A 42 22.53 -17.62 -7.52
N ILE A 43 22.95 -17.43 -8.76
CA ILE A 43 22.16 -16.79 -9.82
C ILE A 43 20.85 -17.55 -10.04
N SER A 44 20.91 -18.88 -10.07
CA SER A 44 19.73 -19.74 -10.22
C SER A 44 18.77 -19.56 -9.05
N ILE A 45 19.27 -19.64 -7.80
CA ILE A 45 18.47 -19.42 -6.60
C ILE A 45 17.82 -18.03 -6.61
N LEU A 46 18.60 -16.98 -6.86
CA LEU A 46 18.12 -15.60 -6.88
C LEU A 46 17.09 -15.38 -7.99
N SER A 47 17.20 -16.06 -9.13
CA SER A 47 16.24 -15.95 -10.24
C SER A 47 14.83 -16.47 -9.90
N TYR A 48 14.70 -17.38 -8.93
CA TYR A 48 13.41 -17.91 -8.45
C TYR A 48 12.83 -17.14 -7.25
N CYS A 49 13.56 -16.17 -6.71
CA CYS A 49 13.09 -15.36 -5.60
C CYS A 49 12.02 -14.34 -6.02
N ARG A 50 11.14 -13.95 -5.08
CA ARG A 50 10.28 -12.77 -5.27
C ARG A 50 11.05 -11.50 -4.96
N ILE A 51 10.50 -10.36 -5.38
CA ILE A 51 11.13 -9.04 -5.19
C ILE A 51 11.50 -8.73 -3.72
N ASP A 52 10.66 -9.13 -2.75
CA ASP A 52 10.95 -8.91 -1.32
C ASP A 52 12.09 -9.78 -0.81
N ASP A 53 12.16 -11.02 -1.28
CA ASP A 53 13.23 -11.95 -0.93
C ASP A 53 14.57 -11.39 -1.43
N ILE A 54 14.62 -10.88 -2.65
CA ILE A 54 15.82 -10.23 -3.21
C ILE A 54 16.24 -9.00 -2.41
N PHE A 55 15.29 -8.12 -2.08
CA PHE A 55 15.60 -6.91 -1.30
C PHE A 55 16.11 -7.25 0.09
N ALA A 56 15.57 -8.29 0.73
CA ALA A 56 16.04 -8.77 2.02
C ALA A 56 17.42 -9.44 1.91
N LEU A 57 17.59 -10.41 1.00
CA LEU A 57 18.83 -11.17 0.82
C LEU A 57 20.03 -10.28 0.54
N ARG A 58 19.85 -9.24 -0.29
CA ARG A 58 20.92 -8.28 -0.61
C ARG A 58 21.44 -7.51 0.60
N LEU A 59 20.67 -7.44 1.68
CA LEU A 59 21.07 -6.78 2.93
C LEU A 59 21.72 -7.75 3.93
N THR A 60 21.80 -9.05 3.61
CA THR A 60 22.32 -10.07 4.54
C THR A 60 23.81 -10.33 4.43
N CYS A 61 24.40 -10.32 3.22
CA CYS A 61 25.85 -10.45 3.03
C CYS A 61 26.34 -9.73 1.75
N SER A 62 27.63 -9.39 1.71
CA SER A 62 28.27 -8.71 0.56
C SER A 62 28.33 -9.60 -0.68
N SER A 63 28.69 -10.88 -0.54
CA SER A 63 28.79 -11.82 -1.67
C SER A 63 27.49 -11.89 -2.49
N LEU A 64 26.33 -12.05 -1.84
CA LEU A 64 25.03 -12.06 -2.52
C LEU A 64 24.71 -10.72 -3.20
N ARG A 65 25.11 -9.60 -2.59
CA ARG A 65 24.95 -8.27 -3.18
C ARG A 65 25.83 -8.12 -4.43
N ASP A 66 27.04 -8.65 -4.40
CA ASP A 66 28.01 -8.54 -5.48
C ASP A 66 27.56 -9.42 -6.67
N VAL A 67 27.15 -10.67 -6.42
CA VAL A 67 26.49 -11.53 -7.43
C VAL A 67 25.28 -10.83 -8.02
N PHE A 68 24.37 -10.30 -7.19
CA PHE A 68 23.21 -9.59 -7.70
C PHE A 68 23.59 -8.40 -8.59
N SER A 69 24.63 -7.64 -8.22
CA SER A 69 25.05 -6.45 -8.97
C SER A 69 25.70 -6.80 -10.30
N ASN A 70 26.55 -7.85 -10.32
CA ASN A 70 27.24 -8.32 -11.52
C ASN A 70 26.27 -8.96 -12.53
N TYR A 71 25.23 -9.64 -12.04
CA TYR A 71 24.30 -10.41 -12.88
C TYR A 71 22.87 -9.84 -12.89
N GLN A 72 22.69 -8.55 -12.58
CA GLN A 72 21.36 -7.94 -12.49
C GLN A 72 20.52 -8.11 -13.77
N ALA A 73 21.15 -8.05 -14.95
CA ALA A 73 20.45 -8.15 -16.24
C ALA A 73 19.76 -9.50 -16.44
N HIS A 74 20.24 -10.56 -15.77
CA HIS A 74 19.65 -11.89 -15.81
C HIS A 74 18.70 -12.15 -14.63
N ILE A 75 19.09 -11.75 -13.42
CA ILE A 75 18.32 -11.99 -12.20
C ILE A 75 17.05 -11.14 -12.17
N VAL A 76 17.13 -9.85 -12.51
CA VAL A 76 16.02 -8.91 -12.38
C VAL A 76 14.78 -9.31 -13.20
N PRO A 77 14.87 -9.64 -14.50
CA PRO A 77 13.71 -10.08 -15.27
C PRO A 77 13.07 -11.34 -14.70
N SER A 78 13.88 -12.31 -14.25
CA SER A 78 13.41 -13.57 -13.69
C SER A 78 12.65 -13.35 -12.39
N VAL A 79 13.21 -12.53 -11.48
CA VAL A 79 12.55 -12.12 -10.24
C VAL A 79 11.24 -11.40 -10.53
N ALA A 80 11.21 -10.51 -11.52
CA ALA A 80 10.01 -9.78 -11.91
C ALA A 80 8.92 -10.73 -12.41
N ARG A 81 9.25 -11.71 -13.25
CA ARG A 81 8.32 -12.75 -13.72
C ARG A 81 7.83 -13.66 -12.60
N CYS A 82 8.70 -14.05 -11.68
CA CYS A 82 8.31 -14.82 -10.49
C CYS A 82 7.36 -14.03 -9.57
N THR A 83 7.56 -12.71 -9.51
CA THR A 83 6.77 -11.80 -8.67
C THR A 83 5.40 -11.48 -9.30
N PHE A 84 5.34 -11.31 -10.63
CA PHE A 84 4.15 -10.88 -11.38
C PHE A 84 3.92 -11.75 -12.64
N PRO A 85 3.62 -13.05 -12.49
CA PRO A 85 3.63 -14.00 -13.62
C PRO A 85 2.59 -13.73 -14.71
N LYS A 86 1.51 -12.99 -14.39
CA LYS A 86 0.40 -12.68 -15.33
C LYS A 86 0.36 -11.22 -15.78
N SER A 87 1.41 -10.44 -15.48
CA SER A 87 1.39 -8.99 -15.73
C SER A 87 2.28 -8.61 -16.92
N SER A 88 1.90 -9.01 -18.13
CA SER A 88 2.78 -8.88 -19.30
C SER A 88 3.10 -7.43 -19.63
N LEU A 89 2.11 -6.53 -19.53
CA LEU A 89 2.26 -5.10 -19.78
C LEU A 89 3.13 -4.43 -18.71
N LEU A 90 2.93 -4.78 -17.44
CA LEU A 90 3.73 -4.29 -16.32
C LEU A 90 5.22 -4.61 -16.49
N LEU A 91 5.52 -5.79 -17.05
CA LEU A 91 6.89 -6.29 -17.25
C LEU A 91 7.54 -5.74 -18.53
N LYS A 92 6.83 -4.96 -19.36
CA LYS A 92 7.46 -4.29 -20.50
C LYS A 92 8.45 -3.24 -20.03
N LEU A 93 9.60 -3.21 -20.68
CA LEU A 93 10.62 -2.21 -20.41
C LEU A 93 10.13 -0.85 -20.94
N PRO A 94 10.23 0.25 -20.16
CA PRO A 94 9.90 1.57 -20.67
C PRO A 94 10.78 1.96 -21.87
N THR A 95 10.20 2.67 -22.83
CA THR A 95 10.90 3.16 -24.02
C THR A 95 12.12 3.98 -23.61
N GLY A 96 13.29 3.67 -24.19
CA GLY A 96 14.53 4.41 -23.93
C GLY A 96 15.33 3.97 -22.69
N THR A 97 14.91 2.93 -21.97
CA THR A 97 15.69 2.40 -20.84
C THR A 97 16.71 1.34 -21.29
N VAL A 98 17.94 1.44 -20.76
CA VAL A 98 19.05 0.52 -21.07
C VAL A 98 18.98 -0.72 -20.18
N GLY A 99 17.95 -1.54 -20.42
CA GLY A 99 17.80 -2.85 -19.79
C GLY A 99 17.17 -2.89 -18.40
N HIS A 100 17.15 -4.09 -17.83
CA HIS A 100 16.47 -4.41 -16.57
C HIS A 100 17.40 -4.11 -15.38
N THR A 101 17.15 -3.00 -14.70
CA THR A 101 17.95 -2.55 -13.56
C THR A 101 17.27 -2.84 -12.22
N PHE A 102 18.04 -2.81 -11.13
CA PHE A 102 17.46 -2.85 -9.78
C PHE A 102 16.43 -1.74 -9.52
N THR A 103 16.66 -0.55 -10.07
CA THR A 103 15.71 0.56 -9.96
C THR A 103 14.41 0.22 -10.67
N TRP A 104 14.47 -0.31 -11.90
CA TRP A 104 13.28 -0.78 -12.63
C TRP A 104 12.50 -1.81 -11.81
N LEU A 105 13.19 -2.78 -11.19
CA LEU A 105 12.54 -3.80 -10.35
C LEU A 105 11.76 -3.17 -9.19
N LYS A 106 12.39 -2.23 -8.47
CA LYS A 106 11.76 -1.51 -7.35
C LYS A 106 10.54 -0.69 -7.79
N GLU A 107 10.58 -0.15 -9.01
CA GLU A 107 9.52 0.63 -9.62
C GLU A 107 8.31 -0.23 -10.04
N LEU A 108 8.45 -1.55 -10.15
CA LEU A 108 7.32 -2.43 -10.43
C LEU A 108 6.29 -2.45 -9.30
N ILE A 109 6.69 -2.24 -8.05
CA ILE A 109 5.76 -2.25 -6.90
C ILE A 109 4.68 -1.17 -7.05
N PRO A 110 5.01 0.14 -7.13
CA PRO A 110 3.98 1.16 -7.30
C PRO A 110 3.21 1.02 -8.62
N ARG A 111 3.84 0.52 -9.69
CA ARG A 111 3.15 0.25 -10.97
C ARG A 111 2.13 -0.87 -10.87
N HIS A 112 2.43 -1.94 -10.13
CA HIS A 112 1.48 -3.02 -9.88
C HIS A 112 0.30 -2.55 -9.04
N LEU A 113 0.55 -1.77 -7.97
CA LEU A 113 -0.53 -1.16 -7.18
C LEU A 113 -1.41 -0.23 -8.02
N ALA A 114 -0.80 0.52 -8.95
CA ALA A 114 -1.54 1.35 -9.90
C ALA A 114 -2.39 0.50 -10.86
N ALA A 115 -1.83 -0.60 -11.39
CA ALA A 115 -2.57 -1.53 -12.25
C ALA A 115 -3.80 -2.10 -11.54
N ILE A 116 -3.66 -2.52 -10.27
CA ILE A 116 -4.78 -3.00 -9.46
C ILE A 116 -5.82 -1.91 -9.25
N LEU A 117 -5.40 -0.71 -8.83
CA LEU A 117 -6.33 0.40 -8.60
C LEU A 117 -7.14 0.73 -9.86
N VAL A 118 -6.48 0.85 -10.99
CA VAL A 118 -7.11 1.29 -12.25
C VAL A 118 -8.01 0.19 -12.85
N ASP A 119 -7.63 -1.09 -12.72
CA ASP A 119 -8.42 -2.25 -13.19
C ASP A 119 -9.68 -2.47 -12.33
N ARG A 120 -9.53 -2.36 -11.01
CA ARG A 120 -10.60 -2.67 -10.06
C ARG A 120 -11.50 -1.49 -9.74
N TYR A 121 -11.06 -0.25 -9.97
CA TYR A 121 -11.90 0.92 -9.82
C TYR A 121 -12.97 0.95 -10.91
N LYS A 122 -14.22 0.71 -10.50
CA LYS A 122 -15.37 0.69 -11.41
C LYS A 122 -15.93 2.11 -11.54
N LEU A 123 -15.67 2.74 -12.67
CA LEU A 123 -16.18 4.08 -12.96
C LEU A 123 -17.71 4.04 -13.13
N VAL A 124 -18.41 4.97 -12.47
CA VAL A 124 -19.83 5.23 -12.71
C VAL A 124 -19.89 6.46 -13.60
N PHE A 125 -20.61 6.36 -14.72
CA PHE A 125 -20.67 7.42 -15.69
C PHE A 125 -22.08 8.00 -15.76
N ASP A 126 -22.20 9.32 -15.63
CA ASP A 126 -23.49 10.02 -15.58
C ASP A 126 -24.34 9.85 -16.86
N LEU A 127 -23.69 9.57 -17.99
CA LEU A 127 -24.37 9.30 -19.27
C LEU A 127 -25.03 7.91 -19.33
N GLN A 128 -24.67 7.01 -18.42
CA GLN A 128 -25.31 5.70 -18.27
C GLN A 128 -25.40 5.35 -16.77
N PRO A 129 -26.34 5.96 -16.02
CA PRO A 129 -26.49 5.68 -14.58
C PRO A 129 -26.82 4.21 -14.28
N PHE A 130 -27.30 3.47 -15.29
CA PHE A 130 -27.56 2.02 -15.24
C PHE A 130 -26.59 1.19 -16.10
N GLY A 131 -25.54 1.80 -16.64
CA GLY A 131 -24.54 1.13 -17.48
C GLY A 131 -23.61 0.22 -16.67
N TYR A 132 -22.98 -0.74 -17.36
CA TYR A 132 -21.99 -1.62 -16.76
C TYR A 132 -20.79 -0.80 -16.28
N ARG A 133 -20.46 -0.92 -15.00
CA ARG A 133 -19.30 -0.25 -14.42
C ARG A 133 -18.05 -1.08 -14.73
N HIS A 134 -17.15 -0.53 -15.54
CA HIS A 134 -15.90 -1.17 -15.92
C HIS A 134 -14.69 -0.38 -15.37
N GLY A 135 -13.61 -1.10 -15.08
CA GLY A 135 -12.30 -0.46 -14.88
C GLY A 135 -11.47 -0.52 -16.16
N ILE A 136 -10.20 -0.13 -16.09
CA ILE A 136 -9.25 -0.30 -17.21
C ILE A 136 -8.41 -1.55 -16.94
N PRO A 137 -8.65 -2.68 -17.63
CA PRO A 137 -7.86 -3.90 -17.49
C PRO A 137 -6.36 -3.62 -17.44
N ALA A 138 -5.67 -4.27 -16.51
CA ALA A 138 -4.24 -4.06 -16.27
C ALA A 138 -3.37 -4.35 -17.51
N GLU A 139 -3.84 -5.17 -18.44
CA GLU A 139 -3.15 -5.53 -19.68
C GLU A 139 -3.55 -4.68 -20.89
N GLU A 140 -4.42 -3.68 -20.72
CA GLU A 140 -4.86 -2.79 -21.81
C GLU A 140 -3.94 -1.55 -21.91
N PRO A 141 -3.16 -1.35 -23.00
CA PRO A 141 -2.16 -0.27 -23.10
C PRO A 141 -2.72 1.15 -22.96
N TYR A 142 -3.99 1.37 -23.28
CA TYR A 142 -4.62 2.70 -23.19
C TYR A 142 -4.62 3.24 -21.74
N GLY A 143 -4.61 2.36 -20.74
CA GLY A 143 -4.52 2.74 -19.33
C GLY A 143 -3.12 3.14 -18.85
N ASP A 144 -2.07 3.06 -19.67
CA ASP A 144 -0.68 3.23 -19.22
C ASP A 144 -0.37 4.65 -18.73
N ALA A 145 -0.93 5.68 -19.37
CA ALA A 145 -0.78 7.06 -18.91
C ALA A 145 -1.34 7.22 -17.49
N LEU A 146 -2.60 6.84 -17.27
CA LEU A 146 -3.25 6.91 -15.96
C LEU A 146 -2.52 6.05 -14.91
N ARG A 147 -2.10 4.82 -15.28
CA ARG A 147 -1.33 3.96 -14.36
C ARG A 147 0.02 4.57 -13.99
N SER A 148 0.68 5.28 -14.91
CA SER A 148 1.92 6.01 -14.62
C SER A 148 1.69 7.13 -13.59
N GLU A 149 0.64 7.94 -13.78
CA GLU A 149 0.24 8.98 -12.82
C GLU A 149 -0.06 8.37 -11.44
N VAL A 150 -0.89 7.32 -11.40
CA VAL A 150 -1.27 6.65 -10.16
C VAL A 150 -0.05 6.02 -9.47
N ALA A 151 0.88 5.44 -10.23
CA ALA A 151 2.14 4.90 -9.70
C ALA A 151 3.02 6.02 -9.11
N SER A 152 3.04 7.20 -9.73
CA SER A 152 3.73 8.37 -9.17
C SER A 152 3.07 8.83 -7.87
N GLY A 153 1.73 8.88 -7.80
CA GLY A 153 0.99 9.17 -6.58
C GLY A 153 1.32 8.20 -5.42
N TRP A 154 1.47 6.90 -5.72
CA TRP A 154 1.91 5.92 -4.73
C TRP A 154 3.31 6.21 -4.15
N LYS A 155 4.22 6.79 -4.92
CA LYS A 155 5.55 7.21 -4.43
C LYS A 155 5.44 8.39 -3.48
N VAL A 156 4.59 9.37 -3.79
CA VAL A 156 4.30 10.51 -2.91
C VAL A 156 3.75 10.01 -1.59
N LEU A 157 2.75 9.11 -1.61
CA LEU A 157 2.21 8.48 -0.39
C LEU A 157 3.28 7.72 0.40
N ARG A 158 4.17 6.97 -0.27
CA ARG A 158 5.29 6.30 0.37
C ARG A 158 6.19 7.29 1.11
N ARG A 159 6.51 8.43 0.50
CA ARG A 159 7.36 9.45 1.13
C ARG A 159 6.66 10.09 2.33
N LEU A 160 5.36 10.41 2.23
CA LEU A 160 4.55 10.94 3.34
C LEU A 160 4.47 9.97 4.53
N SER A 161 4.39 8.66 4.27
CA SER A 161 4.44 7.62 5.32
C SER A 161 5.82 7.45 5.93
N ASN A 162 6.88 7.51 5.12
CA ASN A 162 8.24 7.43 5.63
C ASN A 162 8.54 8.58 6.61
N ILE A 163 8.02 9.79 6.35
CA ILE A 163 8.13 10.92 7.30
C ILE A 163 7.53 10.55 8.67
N SER A 164 6.37 9.89 8.69
CA SER A 164 5.76 9.41 9.95
C SER A 164 6.64 8.40 10.66
N LYS A 165 7.11 7.38 9.92
CA LYS A 165 7.97 6.32 10.48
C LYS A 165 9.27 6.89 11.04
N GLU A 166 9.90 7.82 10.32
CA GLU A 166 11.09 8.54 10.77
C GLU A 166 10.82 9.27 12.09
N VAL A 167 9.77 10.08 12.20
CA VAL A 167 9.45 10.83 13.42
C VAL A 167 9.07 9.90 14.59
N TYR A 168 8.33 8.83 14.34
CA TYR A 168 7.93 7.88 15.37
C TYR A 168 9.11 7.02 15.87
N SER A 169 10.14 6.84 15.04
CA SER A 169 11.39 6.20 15.44
C SER A 169 12.34 7.10 16.25
N MET A 170 12.09 8.41 16.31
CA MET A 170 12.93 9.35 17.05
C MET A 170 12.77 9.18 18.56
N GLU A 171 13.89 9.39 19.27
CA GLU A 171 13.86 9.51 20.71
C GLU A 171 13.07 10.74 21.14
N VAL A 172 12.40 10.64 22.29
CA VAL A 172 11.57 11.73 22.84
C VAL A 172 12.36 13.04 22.96
N LYS A 173 13.63 12.98 23.39
CA LYS A 173 14.53 14.15 23.47
C LYS A 173 14.74 14.85 22.13
N GLN A 174 14.86 14.08 21.05
CA GLN A 174 15.01 14.62 19.69
C GLN A 174 13.74 15.31 19.22
N VAL A 175 12.57 14.71 19.51
CA VAL A 175 11.26 15.32 19.21
C VAL A 175 11.13 16.68 19.91
N PHE A 176 11.44 16.77 21.21
CA PHE A 176 11.41 18.06 21.94
C PHE A 176 12.27 19.13 21.28
N LYS A 177 13.53 18.79 20.99
CA LYS A 177 14.49 19.71 20.36
C LYS A 177 13.96 20.24 19.02
N LEU A 178 13.39 19.36 18.20
CA LEU A 178 12.89 19.71 16.86
C LEU A 178 11.54 20.42 16.88
N SER A 179 10.72 20.18 17.90
CA SER A 179 9.46 20.88 18.12
C SER A 179 9.64 22.27 18.72
N GLY A 180 10.85 22.64 19.17
CA GLY A 180 11.14 23.94 19.79
C GLY A 180 10.52 24.12 21.17
N LYS A 181 10.07 23.03 21.82
CA LYS A 181 9.45 23.03 23.15
C LYS A 181 10.52 22.73 24.21
N SER A 182 10.54 23.48 25.32
CA SER A 182 11.56 23.37 26.37
C SER A 182 11.50 22.04 27.14
N ALA A 183 12.67 21.53 27.53
CA ALA A 183 12.86 20.26 28.27
C ALA A 183 12.30 20.26 29.71
N ASN A 184 11.86 21.40 30.24
CA ASN A 184 11.23 21.51 31.57
C ASN A 184 9.85 20.81 31.66
N TRP A 185 9.41 20.17 30.59
CA TRP A 185 8.26 19.29 30.53
C TRP A 185 8.51 17.92 31.21
N THR A 186 9.41 17.74 32.17
CA THR A 186 9.80 16.42 32.73
C THR A 186 8.70 15.57 33.40
N ARG A 187 7.43 15.99 33.37
CA ARG A 187 6.23 15.19 33.69
C ARG A 187 5.31 14.95 32.49
N VAL A 188 5.85 14.72 31.28
CA VAL A 188 5.01 14.60 30.07
C VAL A 188 4.12 13.36 30.13
N ASN A 189 2.81 13.62 30.22
CA ASN A 189 1.77 12.66 29.88
C ASN A 189 2.05 12.10 28.48
N ARG A 190 2.01 10.76 28.31
CA ARG A 190 2.14 10.04 27.03
C ARG A 190 1.42 10.73 25.86
N ASP A 191 0.25 11.31 26.12
CA ASP A 191 -0.57 12.03 25.14
C ASP A 191 0.14 13.27 24.56
N ALA A 192 0.87 14.01 25.38
CA ALA A 192 1.60 15.19 24.92
C ALA A 192 2.80 14.82 24.04
N VAL A 193 3.49 13.69 24.30
CA VAL A 193 4.51 13.15 23.38
C VAL A 193 3.88 12.78 22.03
N ALA A 194 2.73 12.10 22.04
CA ALA A 194 2.02 11.73 20.83
C ALA A 194 1.61 12.98 20.02
N GLN A 195 1.05 13.99 20.68
CA GLN A 195 0.71 15.27 20.05
C GLN A 195 1.94 15.94 19.43
N MET A 196 3.06 16.04 20.14
CA MET A 196 4.28 16.66 19.59
C MET A 196 4.83 15.90 18.37
N ARG A 197 4.75 14.57 18.38
CA ARG A 197 5.12 13.76 17.22
C ARG A 197 4.20 14.03 16.04
N GLU A 198 2.89 14.07 16.24
CA GLU A 198 1.93 14.36 15.18
C GLU A 198 2.09 15.78 14.60
N GLU A 199 2.32 16.79 15.44
CA GLU A 199 2.65 18.16 14.99
C GLU A 199 3.93 18.19 14.13
N LEU A 200 4.98 17.46 14.54
CA LEU A 200 6.23 17.38 13.80
C LEU A 200 6.07 16.64 12.47
N VAL A 201 5.30 15.53 12.46
CA VAL A 201 4.94 14.80 11.24
C VAL A 201 4.21 15.72 10.26
N MET A 202 3.19 16.44 10.72
CA MET A 202 2.42 17.38 9.91
C MET A 202 3.34 18.44 9.30
N LYS A 203 4.16 19.11 10.12
CA LYS A 203 5.11 20.15 9.65
C LYS A 203 6.06 19.61 8.58
N ARG A 204 6.63 18.42 8.77
CA ARG A 204 7.54 17.80 7.79
C ARG A 204 6.84 17.39 6.50
N ARG A 205 5.61 16.88 6.58
CA ARG A 205 4.80 16.56 5.39
C ARG A 205 4.49 17.81 4.58
N LEU A 206 4.04 18.89 5.22
CA LEU A 206 3.81 20.17 4.52
C LEU A 206 5.09 20.70 3.87
N SER A 207 6.23 20.61 4.57
CA SER A 207 7.53 20.98 3.97
C SER A 207 7.87 20.15 2.74
N TYR A 208 7.58 18.84 2.73
CA TYR A 208 7.79 17.99 1.56
C TYR A 208 6.81 18.31 0.43
N ILE A 209 5.54 18.56 0.75
CA ILE A 209 4.53 18.95 -0.26
C ILE A 209 4.96 20.24 -0.95
N ASN A 210 5.55 21.20 -0.22
CA ASN A 210 6.09 22.43 -0.80
C ASN A 210 7.22 22.17 -1.82
N THR A 211 7.95 21.05 -1.73
CA THR A 211 8.98 20.69 -2.72
C THR A 211 8.46 19.94 -3.95
N LEU A 212 7.23 19.41 -3.92
CA LEU A 212 6.64 18.70 -5.05
C LEU A 212 6.39 19.63 -6.25
N SER A 213 6.32 19.09 -7.45
CA SER A 213 5.71 19.81 -8.57
C SER A 213 4.16 19.81 -8.45
N SER A 214 3.48 20.69 -9.17
CA SER A 214 2.01 20.63 -9.31
C SER A 214 1.55 19.33 -9.96
N GLU A 215 2.38 18.78 -10.86
CA GLU A 215 2.15 17.50 -11.53
C GLU A 215 2.13 16.33 -10.54
N GLU A 216 3.17 16.19 -9.71
CA GLU A 216 3.27 15.15 -8.69
C GLU A 216 2.16 15.25 -7.64
N ALA A 217 1.76 16.47 -7.26
CA ALA A 217 0.63 16.70 -6.39
C ALA A 217 -0.68 16.22 -7.04
N GLY A 218 -0.90 16.51 -8.33
CA GLY A 218 -2.05 16.02 -9.09
C GLY A 218 -2.08 14.50 -9.20
N HIS A 219 -0.95 13.87 -9.48
CA HIS A 219 -0.81 12.41 -9.50
C HIS A 219 -1.19 11.75 -8.16
N TYR A 220 -0.80 12.37 -7.03
CA TYR A 220 -1.24 11.92 -5.72
C TYR A 220 -2.75 12.05 -5.55
N VAL A 221 -3.34 13.18 -5.94
CA VAL A 221 -4.80 13.42 -5.81
C VAL A 221 -5.60 12.42 -6.64
N VAL A 222 -5.16 12.11 -7.86
CA VAL A 222 -5.79 11.08 -8.72
C VAL A 222 -5.66 9.71 -8.06
N MET A 223 -4.46 9.29 -7.66
CA MET A 223 -4.22 8.02 -6.97
C MET A 223 -5.12 7.88 -5.74
N PHE A 224 -5.16 8.91 -4.89
CA PHE A 224 -5.90 8.89 -3.63
C PHE A 224 -7.41 8.90 -3.86
N THR A 225 -7.88 9.54 -4.93
CA THR A 225 -9.29 9.48 -5.36
C THR A 225 -9.68 8.06 -5.72
N LEU A 226 -8.88 7.36 -6.53
CA LEU A 226 -9.14 5.95 -6.87
C LEU A 226 -9.06 5.06 -5.62
N LEU A 227 -8.05 5.27 -4.79
CA LEU A 227 -7.85 4.53 -3.54
C LEU A 227 -9.03 4.67 -2.58
N SER A 228 -9.72 5.81 -2.56
CA SER A 228 -10.85 6.04 -1.68
C SER A 228 -12.03 5.09 -1.94
N ALA A 229 -12.18 4.58 -3.16
CA ALA A 229 -13.25 3.63 -3.51
C ALA A 229 -12.97 2.19 -3.08
N VAL A 230 -11.76 1.89 -2.61
CA VAL A 230 -11.42 0.61 -1.97
C VAL A 230 -12.24 0.41 -0.69
N PHE A 231 -12.55 1.51 0.00
CA PHE A 231 -13.29 1.52 1.26
C PHE A 231 -14.80 1.50 0.99
N ARG A 232 -15.46 0.40 1.36
CA ARG A 232 -16.92 0.27 1.24
C ARG A 232 -17.59 0.53 2.58
N ALA A 233 -18.50 1.52 2.59
CA ALA A 233 -19.44 1.79 3.68
C ALA A 233 -20.77 1.09 3.39
N ARG A 234 -21.58 0.80 4.41
CA ARG A 234 -22.81 0.00 4.21
C ARG A 234 -23.78 0.85 3.41
N THR A 235 -24.33 0.31 2.33
CA THR A 235 -25.52 0.91 1.71
C THR A 235 -26.71 0.60 2.61
N TYR A 236 -27.45 1.65 2.98
CA TYR A 236 -28.56 1.63 3.94
C TYR A 236 -29.68 0.61 3.63
N ASP A 237 -29.70 0.04 2.42
CA ASP A 237 -30.78 -0.82 1.90
C ASP A 237 -30.58 -2.32 2.12
N GLU A 238 -29.44 -2.77 2.66
CA GLU A 238 -29.23 -4.19 2.97
C GLU A 238 -29.81 -4.51 4.35
N THR A 239 -31.01 -5.10 4.31
CA THR A 239 -31.85 -5.87 5.28
C THR A 239 -31.24 -6.56 6.51
N GLY A 240 -29.97 -6.32 6.87
CA GLY A 240 -29.41 -6.85 8.10
C GLY A 240 -29.99 -6.22 9.37
N PRO A 241 -29.74 -6.84 10.53
CA PRO A 241 -30.36 -6.44 11.78
C PRO A 241 -30.09 -4.96 12.09
N LYS A 242 -31.16 -4.20 12.35
CA LYS A 242 -31.12 -2.78 12.76
C LYS A 242 -30.27 -2.54 14.01
N ASP A 243 -30.01 -3.61 14.77
CA ASP A 243 -29.28 -3.64 16.04
C ASP A 243 -27.86 -4.24 15.92
N GLY A 244 -27.37 -4.50 14.71
CA GLY A 244 -25.98 -4.92 14.51
C GLY A 244 -24.98 -3.86 15.01
N PRO A 245 -23.75 -4.25 15.42
CA PRO A 245 -22.73 -3.30 15.86
C PRO A 245 -22.51 -2.22 14.79
N ILE A 246 -22.60 -0.93 15.16
CA ILE A 246 -22.10 0.10 14.23
C ILE A 246 -20.60 -0.07 14.16
N TRP A 247 -20.12 -0.14 12.94
CA TRP A 247 -18.74 0.13 12.66
C TRP A 247 -18.45 1.61 12.87
N LEU A 248 -17.43 1.87 13.70
CA LEU A 248 -16.88 3.19 14.01
C LEU A 248 -16.66 4.10 12.80
N PHE A 249 -16.57 3.47 11.64
CA PHE A 249 -16.32 4.10 10.36
C PHE A 249 -17.56 4.27 9.45
N ASP A 250 -18.78 4.12 9.95
CA ASP A 250 -20.01 4.12 9.12
C ASP A 250 -21.00 5.25 9.48
N SER A 251 -20.69 6.10 10.48
CA SER A 251 -21.62 7.18 10.90
C SER A 251 -20.95 8.37 11.60
N GLY A 252 -20.77 9.48 10.88
CA GLY A 252 -20.51 10.84 11.40
C GLY A 252 -19.20 11.06 12.15
N TYR A 253 -18.46 9.99 12.46
CA TYR A 253 -17.29 9.98 13.35
C TYR A 253 -16.15 9.07 12.84
N GLY A 254 -16.26 8.54 11.62
CA GLY A 254 -15.25 7.69 10.98
C GLY A 254 -15.78 7.21 9.64
N ILE A 255 -14.88 6.98 8.66
CA ILE A 255 -15.14 6.78 7.19
C ILE A 255 -16.59 7.09 6.77
N ASP A 256 -17.04 8.30 7.05
CA ASP A 256 -18.16 8.86 6.34
C ASP A 256 -17.77 8.72 4.87
N ALA A 257 -18.44 7.89 4.06
CA ALA A 257 -18.23 7.65 2.62
C ALA A 257 -16.78 7.75 2.02
N SER A 258 -16.49 7.01 0.94
CA SER A 258 -15.24 7.17 0.16
C SER A 258 -14.84 8.65 -0.08
N ARG A 259 -15.82 9.55 -0.24
CA ARG A 259 -15.63 11.01 -0.34
C ARG A 259 -14.88 11.68 0.81
N PHE A 260 -15.08 11.31 2.09
CA PHE A 260 -14.38 11.98 3.19
C PHE A 260 -12.97 11.45 3.36
N VAL A 261 -12.73 10.16 3.04
CA VAL A 261 -11.38 9.63 2.91
C VAL A 261 -10.62 10.49 1.90
N ARG A 262 -11.20 10.69 0.70
CA ARG A 262 -10.63 11.52 -0.37
C ARG A 262 -10.30 12.95 0.08
N LYS A 263 -11.19 13.60 0.84
CA LYS A 263 -10.98 14.97 1.34
C LYS A 263 -10.02 15.09 2.54
N GLY A 264 -9.56 13.97 3.09
CA GLY A 264 -8.80 13.97 4.34
C GLY A 264 -9.63 14.25 5.59
N GLU A 265 -10.95 14.21 5.45
CA GLU A 265 -11.91 14.42 6.54
C GLU A 265 -12.18 13.12 7.32
N SER A 266 -11.43 12.06 7.10
CA SER A 266 -11.56 10.80 7.84
C SER A 266 -10.28 10.48 8.61
N TRP A 267 -10.42 9.93 9.82
CA TRP A 267 -9.29 9.33 10.54
C TRP A 267 -8.57 8.26 9.70
N MET A 268 -9.31 7.56 8.83
CA MET A 268 -8.72 6.59 7.90
C MET A 268 -7.68 7.23 6.97
N THR A 269 -7.87 8.49 6.57
CA THR A 269 -6.88 9.20 5.76
C THR A 269 -5.59 9.42 6.54
N TRP A 270 -5.68 9.75 7.84
CA TRP A 270 -4.50 9.79 8.71
C TRP A 270 -3.80 8.43 8.77
N PHE A 271 -4.57 7.35 8.99
CA PHE A 271 -4.04 5.99 9.08
C PHE A 271 -3.30 5.57 7.80
N ILE A 272 -3.89 5.80 6.63
CA ILE A 272 -3.27 5.52 5.33
C ILE A 272 -1.99 6.32 5.15
N LEU A 273 -2.02 7.63 5.45
CA LEU A 273 -0.85 8.50 5.38
C LEU A 273 0.28 8.00 6.30
N HIS A 274 -0.08 7.46 7.47
CA HIS A 274 0.88 6.97 8.46
C HIS A 274 1.52 5.65 8.02
N GLN A 275 0.71 4.67 7.62
CA GLN A 275 1.19 3.32 7.29
C GLN A 275 1.79 3.21 5.88
N GLY A 276 1.22 3.95 4.92
CA GLY A 276 1.67 4.05 3.54
C GLY A 276 1.25 2.88 2.64
N PRO A 277 1.86 2.76 1.44
CA PRO A 277 1.43 1.81 0.42
C PRO A 277 1.62 0.33 0.80
N GLN A 278 2.43 0.05 1.82
CA GLN A 278 2.71 -1.32 2.25
C GLN A 278 1.44 -2.03 2.71
N LEU A 279 0.48 -1.33 3.32
CA LEU A 279 -0.81 -1.89 3.71
C LEU A 279 -1.52 -2.59 2.55
N PHE A 280 -1.64 -1.88 1.44
CA PHE A 280 -2.35 -2.36 0.25
C PHE A 280 -1.54 -3.41 -0.48
N ARG A 281 -0.21 -3.25 -0.53
CA ARG A 281 0.68 -4.27 -1.07
C ARG A 281 0.54 -5.60 -0.34
N ASP A 282 0.48 -5.55 0.98
CA ASP A 282 0.35 -6.74 1.81
C ASP A 282 -0.97 -7.46 1.56
N GLN A 283 -2.08 -6.73 1.60
CA GLN A 283 -3.41 -7.27 1.32
C GLN A 283 -3.55 -7.78 -0.12
N TRP A 284 -3.12 -6.98 -1.11
CA TRP A 284 -3.43 -7.26 -2.51
C TRP A 284 -2.48 -8.26 -3.18
N TRP A 285 -1.27 -8.45 -2.64
CA TRP A 285 -0.24 -9.25 -3.33
C TRP A 285 0.70 -10.03 -2.41
N SER A 286 1.19 -9.45 -1.31
CA SER A 286 2.20 -10.15 -0.50
C SER A 286 1.62 -11.40 0.17
N PHE A 287 0.37 -11.32 0.63
CA PHE A 287 -0.34 -12.43 1.24
C PHE A 287 -1.13 -13.23 0.22
N SER A 288 -1.32 -14.53 0.48
CA SER A 288 -2.18 -15.36 -0.33
C SER A 288 -3.63 -14.87 -0.19
N ALA A 289 -4.33 -14.69 -1.31
CA ALA A 289 -5.74 -14.32 -1.32
C ALA A 289 -6.62 -15.38 -0.62
N GLU A 290 -6.15 -16.64 -0.59
CA GLU A 290 -6.84 -17.76 0.06
C GLU A 290 -6.56 -17.84 1.57
N ALA A 291 -5.54 -17.14 2.06
CA ALA A 291 -5.18 -17.21 3.48
C ALA A 291 -6.23 -16.48 4.34
N PRO A 292 -6.70 -17.12 5.45
CA PRO A 292 -7.56 -16.44 6.41
C PRO A 292 -6.92 -15.15 6.92
N GLY A 293 -7.68 -14.05 6.90
CA GLY A 293 -7.21 -12.74 7.35
C GLY A 293 -6.58 -11.84 6.28
N THR A 294 -6.31 -12.35 5.06
CA THR A 294 -5.79 -11.49 3.98
C THR A 294 -6.84 -10.49 3.49
N LYS A 295 -8.06 -10.96 3.23
CA LYS A 295 -9.14 -10.14 2.64
C LYS A 295 -9.41 -8.85 3.42
N ASN A 296 -9.25 -8.89 4.73
CA ASN A 296 -9.55 -7.79 5.64
C ASN A 296 -8.30 -7.23 6.33
N TYR A 297 -7.10 -7.50 5.82
CA TYR A 297 -5.86 -7.10 6.49
C TYR A 297 -5.79 -5.60 6.77
N VAL A 298 -6.14 -4.74 5.79
CA VAL A 298 -6.14 -3.28 5.98
C VAL A 298 -7.13 -2.86 7.06
N ARG A 299 -8.33 -3.46 7.08
CA ARG A 299 -9.35 -3.22 8.11
C ARG A 299 -8.82 -3.63 9.49
N ASP A 300 -8.30 -4.84 9.61
CA ASP A 300 -7.88 -5.40 10.89
C ASP A 300 -6.73 -4.58 11.47
N ARG A 301 -5.78 -4.13 10.63
CA ARG A 301 -4.70 -3.21 11.02
C ARG A 301 -5.22 -1.83 11.42
N ALA A 302 -6.26 -1.33 10.75
CA ALA A 302 -6.88 -0.06 11.12
C ALA A 302 -7.58 -0.16 12.47
N LEU A 303 -8.32 -1.24 12.72
CA LEU A 303 -8.99 -1.50 14.00
C LEU A 303 -7.97 -1.64 15.13
N GLU A 304 -6.90 -2.40 14.90
CA GLU A 304 -5.81 -2.53 15.87
C GLU A 304 -5.18 -1.17 16.19
N ALA A 305 -4.97 -0.31 15.19
CA ALA A 305 -4.41 1.02 15.41
C ALA A 305 -5.38 1.98 16.13
N PHE A 306 -6.65 1.97 15.74
CA PHE A 306 -7.70 2.81 16.35
C PHE A 306 -7.93 2.43 17.82
N PHE A 307 -7.85 1.14 18.12
CA PHE A 307 -8.12 0.59 19.44
C PHE A 307 -6.88 0.17 20.24
N ALA A 308 -5.67 0.42 19.74
CA ALA A 308 -4.42 0.14 20.45
C ALA A 308 -4.37 0.61 21.93
N PRO A 309 -5.03 1.71 22.33
CA PRO A 309 -5.07 2.15 23.73
C PRO A 309 -6.06 1.37 24.62
N LEU A 310 -7.03 0.67 24.02
CA LEU A 310 -8.09 -0.06 24.69
C LEU A 310 -7.73 -1.54 24.87
N ARG A 311 -8.28 -2.19 25.91
CA ARG A 311 -8.14 -3.64 26.07
C ARG A 311 -9.11 -4.36 25.11
N PRO A 312 -8.77 -5.54 24.57
CA PRO A 312 -9.62 -6.24 23.61
C PRO A 312 -11.05 -6.52 24.07
N LYS A 313 -11.25 -6.75 25.38
CA LYS A 313 -12.57 -6.96 25.97
C LYS A 313 -13.48 -5.73 25.91
N ASP A 314 -12.90 -4.54 25.80
CA ASP A 314 -13.64 -3.28 25.73
C ASP A 314 -14.19 -3.05 24.29
N TYR A 315 -13.69 -3.77 23.28
CA TYR A 315 -14.15 -3.65 21.88
C TYR A 315 -15.59 -4.13 21.71
N ALA A 316 -16.00 -5.17 22.43
CA ALA A 316 -17.27 -5.87 22.24
C ALA A 316 -18.49 -5.15 22.86
N VAL A 317 -18.27 -4.11 23.67
CA VAL A 317 -19.34 -3.48 24.48
C VAL A 317 -20.02 -2.31 23.76
N HIS A 318 -19.46 -1.87 22.62
CA HIS A 318 -19.90 -0.65 21.97
C HIS A 318 -21.03 -0.89 20.96
N THR A 319 -22.26 -0.61 21.39
CA THR A 319 -23.46 -0.59 20.53
C THR A 319 -23.64 0.76 19.82
N ARG A 320 -24.45 0.77 18.75
CA ARG A 320 -24.80 1.92 17.89
C ARG A 320 -24.99 3.25 18.62
N LYS A 321 -25.72 3.21 19.73
CA LYS A 321 -26.17 4.41 20.44
C LYS A 321 -25.23 4.83 21.59
N LYS A 322 -24.18 4.05 21.85
CA LYS A 322 -23.36 4.18 23.07
C LYS A 322 -21.85 4.14 22.83
N PHE A 323 -21.38 4.09 21.58
CA PHE A 323 -19.95 4.25 21.33
C PHE A 323 -19.53 5.67 21.71
N ILE A 324 -18.60 5.76 22.65
CA ILE A 324 -17.91 6.99 23.00
C ILE A 324 -16.45 6.71 22.66
N ASP A 325 -15.90 7.50 21.74
CA ASP A 325 -14.50 7.38 21.38
C ASP A 325 -13.62 7.77 22.58
N PRO A 326 -12.92 6.81 23.21
CA PRO A 326 -12.11 7.10 24.39
C PRO A 326 -10.90 7.98 24.06
N GLN A 327 -10.56 8.12 22.78
CA GLN A 327 -9.47 8.94 22.26
C GLN A 327 -9.94 10.02 21.28
N GLN A 328 -11.21 10.44 21.37
CA GLN A 328 -11.81 11.40 20.46
C GLN A 328 -10.89 12.60 20.17
N ARG A 329 -10.34 13.22 21.21
CA ARG A 329 -9.42 14.36 21.08
C ARG A 329 -8.18 14.06 20.23
N VAL A 330 -7.60 12.87 20.36
CA VAL A 330 -6.42 12.46 19.59
C VAL A 330 -6.81 12.14 18.16
N HIS A 331 -7.92 11.43 17.95
CA HIS A 331 -8.43 11.11 16.62
C HIS A 331 -8.84 12.36 15.84
N ASP A 332 -9.51 13.32 16.48
CA ASP A 332 -9.88 14.62 15.90
C ASP A 332 -8.62 15.40 15.46
N MET A 333 -7.58 15.43 16.30
CA MET A 333 -6.30 16.05 15.96
C MET A 333 -5.66 15.37 14.74
N GLN A 334 -5.61 14.04 14.73
CA GLN A 334 -5.05 13.25 13.62
C GLN A 334 -5.82 13.48 12.31
N GLN A 335 -7.15 13.51 12.37
CA GLN A 335 -8.03 13.86 11.25
C GLN A 335 -7.78 15.28 10.76
N ASN A 336 -7.66 16.26 11.66
CA ASN A 336 -7.36 17.65 11.30
C ASN A 336 -6.01 17.78 10.58
N PHE A 337 -4.98 17.05 11.02
CA PHE A 337 -3.68 17.05 10.33
C PHE A 337 -3.74 16.34 8.97
N ALA A 338 -4.50 15.26 8.84
CA ALA A 338 -4.73 14.61 7.55
C ALA A 338 -5.49 15.52 6.57
N ARG A 339 -6.50 16.26 7.05
CA ARG A 339 -7.24 17.25 6.28
C ARG A 339 -6.31 18.34 5.75
N GLN A 340 -5.42 18.89 6.59
CA GLN A 340 -4.45 19.90 6.15
C GLN A 340 -3.51 19.37 5.04
N VAL A 341 -3.00 18.15 5.20
CA VAL A 341 -2.13 17.51 4.19
C VAL A 341 -2.87 17.32 2.86
N GLN A 342 -4.12 16.83 2.90
CA GLN A 342 -4.94 16.63 1.70
C GLN A 342 -5.34 17.95 1.04
N SER A 343 -5.67 18.96 1.84
CA SER A 343 -5.99 20.30 1.36
C SER A 343 -4.79 20.92 0.64
N GLU A 344 -3.60 20.83 1.21
CA GLU A 344 -2.39 21.40 0.59
C GLU A 344 -2.05 20.72 -0.75
N LEU A 345 -2.13 19.39 -0.81
CA LEU A 345 -1.95 18.64 -2.06
C LEU A 345 -2.99 19.01 -3.11
N SER A 346 -4.25 19.19 -2.69
CA SER A 346 -5.34 19.59 -3.58
C SER A 346 -5.13 21.01 -4.11
N THR A 347 -4.81 21.98 -3.25
CA THR A 347 -4.49 23.36 -3.65
C THR A 347 -3.33 23.39 -4.63
N LYS A 348 -2.26 22.63 -4.34
CA LYS A 348 -1.09 22.56 -5.22
C LYS A 348 -1.39 21.90 -6.57
N SER A 349 -2.35 21.00 -6.61
CA SER A 349 -2.82 20.34 -7.83
C SER A 349 -3.83 21.15 -8.65
N ALA A 350 -4.35 22.27 -8.15
CA ALA A 350 -5.50 22.97 -8.75
C ALA A 350 -5.28 23.42 -10.20
N ASN A 351 -4.03 23.61 -10.62
CA ASN A 351 -3.67 23.99 -11.99
C ASN A 351 -3.39 22.79 -12.90
N ASN A 352 -3.51 21.56 -12.41
CA ASN A 352 -3.17 20.36 -13.16
C ASN A 352 -4.44 19.68 -13.72
N SER A 353 -4.41 19.40 -15.02
CA SER A 353 -5.49 18.77 -15.78
C SER A 353 -5.49 17.24 -15.71
N SER A 354 -4.79 16.58 -14.77
CA SER A 354 -4.73 15.10 -14.68
C SER A 354 -6.09 14.37 -14.65
N HIS A 355 -7.21 15.06 -14.34
CA HIS A 355 -8.56 14.51 -14.51
C HIS A 355 -8.93 14.16 -15.96
N MET A 356 -8.21 14.71 -16.94
CA MET A 356 -8.47 14.50 -18.37
C MET A 356 -8.26 13.04 -18.79
N HIS A 357 -7.31 12.30 -18.21
CA HIS A 357 -7.07 10.91 -18.62
C HIS A 357 -8.24 9.98 -18.29
N MET A 358 -8.95 10.21 -17.18
CA MET A 358 -10.19 9.47 -16.87
C MET A 358 -11.30 9.78 -17.88
N ILE A 359 -11.40 11.03 -18.33
CA ILE A 359 -12.39 11.47 -19.34
C ILE A 359 -12.05 10.89 -20.72
N TYR A 360 -10.79 10.91 -21.13
CA TYR A 360 -10.35 10.34 -22.40
C TYR A 360 -10.54 8.82 -22.46
N PHE A 361 -10.33 8.10 -21.35
CA PHE A 361 -10.64 6.69 -21.30
C PHE A 361 -12.14 6.41 -21.44
N HIS A 362 -12.97 7.24 -20.84
CA HIS A 362 -14.41 7.14 -21.01
C HIS A 362 -14.83 7.26 -22.49
N ALA A 363 -14.32 8.27 -23.20
CA ALA A 363 -14.62 8.45 -24.62
C ALA A 363 -14.19 7.22 -25.46
N TYR A 364 -12.97 6.74 -25.23
CA TYR A 364 -12.44 5.56 -25.91
C TYR A 364 -13.26 4.29 -25.64
N ARG A 365 -13.68 4.04 -24.40
CA ARG A 365 -14.50 2.86 -24.07
C ARG A 365 -15.90 2.93 -24.66
N LEU A 366 -16.50 4.11 -24.73
CA LEU A 366 -17.78 4.28 -25.38
C LEU A 366 -17.69 3.94 -26.88
N GLU A 367 -16.60 4.33 -27.55
CA GLU A 367 -16.31 3.93 -28.93
C GLU A 367 -16.07 2.42 -29.06
N GLU A 368 -15.39 1.79 -28.10
CA GLU A 368 -15.12 0.35 -28.12
C GLU A 368 -16.40 -0.49 -27.99
N LEU A 369 -17.27 -0.12 -27.03
CA LEU A 369 -18.56 -0.79 -26.78
C LEU A 369 -19.51 -0.64 -27.98
N THR A 370 -19.44 0.48 -28.69
CA THR A 370 -20.25 0.73 -29.89
C THR A 370 -19.62 0.15 -31.15
N GLY A 371 -18.29 0.00 -31.18
CA GLY A 371 -17.51 -0.44 -32.34
C GLY A 371 -17.24 -1.95 -32.43
N GLY A 372 -17.77 -2.77 -31.52
CA GLY A 372 -17.72 -4.23 -31.60
C GLY A 372 -16.32 -4.85 -31.38
N ARG A 373 -15.40 -4.14 -30.73
CA ARG A 373 -14.10 -4.72 -30.35
C ARG A 373 -14.28 -5.71 -29.18
N PRO A 374 -13.54 -6.83 -29.16
CA PRO A 374 -13.60 -7.78 -28.05
C PRO A 374 -13.00 -7.15 -26.79
N ALA A 375 -13.71 -7.27 -25.67
CA ALA A 375 -13.27 -6.73 -24.40
C ALA A 375 -11.98 -7.41 -23.91
N VAL A 376 -11.00 -6.60 -23.50
CA VAL A 376 -9.79 -7.09 -22.81
C VAL A 376 -10.19 -7.65 -21.45
N GLU A 377 -9.73 -8.86 -21.13
CA GLU A 377 -10.01 -9.54 -19.86
C GLU A 377 -9.40 -8.78 -18.66
N GLU A 378 -10.19 -8.62 -17.59
CA GLU A 378 -9.72 -8.07 -16.32
C GLU A 378 -8.83 -9.09 -15.60
N THR A 379 -7.52 -8.84 -15.55
CA THR A 379 -6.55 -9.79 -14.99
C THR A 379 -6.36 -9.67 -13.48
N MET A 380 -6.91 -8.61 -12.86
CA MET A 380 -6.76 -8.33 -11.43
C MET A 380 -7.97 -8.75 -10.59
N THR A 381 -8.94 -9.48 -11.14
CA THR A 381 -10.21 -9.86 -10.48
C THR A 381 -10.03 -10.67 -9.19
N ALA A 382 -9.01 -11.51 -9.12
CA ALA A 382 -8.69 -12.33 -7.94
C ALA A 382 -8.12 -11.54 -6.75
N VAL A 383 -7.71 -10.27 -6.96
CA VAL A 383 -7.14 -9.44 -5.89
C VAL A 383 -8.23 -9.12 -4.85
N PRO A 384 -7.95 -9.23 -3.53
CA PRO A 384 -8.86 -8.82 -2.46
C PRO A 384 -8.91 -7.28 -2.37
N PHE A 385 -9.54 -6.67 -3.37
CA PHE A 385 -9.47 -5.25 -3.62
C PHE A 385 -10.19 -4.43 -2.55
N THR A 386 -11.39 -4.84 -2.15
CA THR A 386 -12.23 -4.08 -1.22
C THR A 386 -11.74 -4.22 0.21
N VAL A 387 -11.92 -3.16 0.99
CA VAL A 387 -11.77 -3.20 2.44
C VAL A 387 -13.17 -3.03 3.02
N ASP A 388 -13.75 -4.18 3.38
CA ASP A 388 -15.13 -4.28 3.84
C ASP A 388 -15.15 -4.18 5.37
N PHE A 389 -15.68 -3.08 5.88
CA PHE A 389 -15.76 -2.87 7.32
C PHE A 389 -16.94 -3.59 7.97
N PHE A 390 -17.63 -4.52 7.31
CA PHE A 390 -18.80 -5.22 7.88
C PHE A 390 -18.41 -6.44 8.75
N ILE A 391 -19.26 -6.79 9.73
CA ILE A 391 -19.18 -8.10 10.41
C ILE A 391 -19.89 -9.06 9.47
N HIS A 392 -19.20 -10.07 8.96
CA HIS A 392 -19.91 -11.27 8.55
C HIS A 392 -20.31 -11.97 9.85
N GLU A 393 -21.59 -11.91 10.20
CA GLU A 393 -22.15 -12.85 11.18
C GLU A 393 -21.89 -14.24 10.60
N GLY A 394 -21.00 -14.99 11.26
CA GLY A 394 -20.69 -16.37 10.94
C GLY A 394 -21.69 -17.30 11.59
#